data_AF-A0A4V1IWY3-F1
#
_entry.id   AF-A0A4V1IWY3-F1
#
_cell.length_a   1.000
_cell.length_b   1.000
_cell.length_c   1.000
_cell.angle_alpha   90.00
_cell.angle_beta   90.00
_cell.angle_gamma   90.00
#
_symmetry.space_group_name_H-M   'P 1'
#
loop_
_entity.id
_entity.type
_entity.pdbx_description
1 polymer ?
#
loop_
_entity_poly.entity_id
_entity_poly.type
_entity_poly.pdbx_seq_one_letter_code
_entity_poly.pdbx_strand_id
1 'polypeptide(L)'
;MSESLKELSAEYARLRSIHGAFSSGAGEERKWVPEVDAFDGKKHQVMQALQKALGKPGTPMQDIVEAMGKPDDLATAESSDQDAANTDQSAGVQMMPGPVIGSESGHDSTTQLPIYAIYFWRGKHDYLWFKSNSETEKVIGSGWHCTLE
;
A
#
# COMPACT_ATOMS: atom_id res chain seq x y z
N MET A 1 18.27 13.39 -5.00
CA MET A 1 17.06 13.90 -4.34
C MET A 1 17.13 15.40 -4.21
N SER A 2 16.14 16.14 -4.71
CA SER A 2 16.07 17.61 -4.58
C SER A 2 15.82 18.00 -3.12
N GLU A 3 16.32 19.17 -2.68
CA GLU A 3 16.16 19.66 -1.29
C GLU A 3 14.69 19.66 -0.85
N SER A 4 13.78 20.07 -1.74
CA SER A 4 12.33 20.04 -1.50
C SER A 4 11.77 18.64 -1.18
N LEU A 5 12.34 17.56 -1.72
CA LEU A 5 11.89 16.20 -1.42
C LEU A 5 12.28 15.78 0.00
N LYS A 6 13.48 16.19 0.45
CA LYS A 6 13.96 15.92 1.81
C LYS A 6 13.17 16.69 2.86
N GLU A 7 12.74 17.91 2.54
CA GLU A 7 11.86 18.68 3.41
C GLU A 7 10.49 18.03 3.53
N LEU A 8 9.91 17.57 2.40
CA LEU A 8 8.64 16.86 2.39
C LEU A 8 8.71 15.53 3.14
N SER A 9 9.80 14.77 3.02
CA SER A 9 9.99 13.52 3.76
C SER A 9 10.10 13.75 5.26
N ALA A 10 10.88 14.75 5.68
CA ALA A 10 11.02 15.12 7.09
C ALA A 10 9.68 15.59 7.68
N GLU A 11 8.93 16.42 6.95
CA GLU A 11 7.61 16.88 7.39
C GLU A 11 6.60 15.73 7.45
N TYR A 12 6.63 14.81 6.47
CA TYR A 12 5.80 13.62 6.50
C TYR A 12 6.10 12.74 7.72
N ALA A 13 7.38 12.49 8.01
CA ALA A 13 7.80 11.72 9.18
C ALA A 13 7.30 12.36 10.49
N ARG A 14 7.42 13.69 10.60
CA ARG A 14 6.89 14.47 11.75
C ARG A 14 5.37 14.30 11.89
N LEU A 15 4.63 14.45 10.79
CA LEU A 15 3.17 14.31 10.77
C LEU A 15 2.70 12.88 11.06
N ARG A 16 3.49 11.86 10.69
CA ARG A 16 3.21 10.45 10.98
C ARG A 16 3.32 10.11 12.48
N SER A 17 4.10 10.88 13.24
CA SER A 17 4.19 10.74 14.70
C SER A 17 3.01 11.38 15.46
N ILE A 18 2.20 12.21 14.78
CA ILE A 18 1.04 12.85 15.39
C ILE A 18 -0.13 11.86 15.34
N HIS A 19 -0.69 11.54 16.50
CA HIS A 19 -1.85 10.67 16.62
C HIS A 19 -3.12 11.50 16.47
N GLY A 20 -3.81 11.35 15.34
CA GLY A 20 -5.10 11.97 15.08
C GLY A 20 -6.25 11.10 15.57
N ALA A 21 -7.49 11.52 15.27
CA ALA A 21 -8.69 10.78 15.69
C ALA A 21 -8.77 9.35 15.11
N PHE A 22 -8.10 9.09 13.99
CA PHE A 22 -8.13 7.80 13.29
C PHE A 22 -6.85 6.97 13.46
N SER A 23 -5.87 7.44 14.25
CA SER A 23 -4.69 6.64 14.56
C SER A 23 -5.10 5.44 15.43
N SER A 24 -4.64 4.24 15.09
CA SER A 24 -5.12 2.95 15.61
C SER A 24 -4.71 2.64 17.07
N GLY A 25 -4.48 3.65 17.91
CA GLY A 25 -4.16 3.50 19.32
C GLY A 25 -5.42 3.37 20.18
N ALA A 26 -5.67 2.18 20.72
CA ALA A 26 -6.69 1.99 21.74
C ALA A 26 -6.18 2.54 23.09
N GLY A 27 -6.51 3.79 23.43
CA GLY A 27 -6.27 4.30 24.79
C GLY A 27 -6.14 5.81 24.93
N GLU A 28 -5.80 6.54 23.87
CA GLU A 28 -5.68 8.01 23.92
C GLU A 28 -6.95 8.69 23.38
N GLU A 29 -7.29 9.83 23.97
CA GLU A 29 -8.43 10.66 23.59
C GLU A 29 -8.33 10.99 22.09
N ARG A 30 -9.24 10.43 21.28
CA ARG A 30 -9.29 10.60 19.81
C ARG A 30 -9.62 12.05 19.46
N LYS A 31 -8.64 12.93 19.62
CA LYS A 31 -8.79 14.34 19.31
C LYS A 31 -8.56 14.51 17.82
N TRP A 32 -9.58 15.05 17.15
CA TRP A 32 -9.45 15.46 15.77
C TRP A 32 -8.36 16.53 15.65
N VAL A 33 -7.32 16.24 14.87
CA VAL A 33 -6.23 17.16 14.58
C VAL A 33 -6.35 17.54 13.10
N PRO A 34 -6.77 18.78 12.78
CA PRO A 34 -7.05 19.17 11.40
C PRO A 34 -5.84 19.05 10.47
N GLU A 35 -4.61 19.14 10.99
CA GLU A 35 -3.41 18.99 10.18
C GLU A 35 -3.19 17.56 9.64
N VAL A 36 -3.70 16.54 10.33
CA VAL A 36 -3.52 15.12 9.94
C VAL A 36 -4.82 14.44 9.52
N ASP A 37 -5.96 14.85 10.08
CA ASP A 37 -7.26 14.21 9.85
C ASP A 37 -8.11 14.92 8.78
N ALA A 38 -7.90 16.23 8.56
CA ALA A 38 -8.73 16.99 7.61
C ALA A 38 -8.34 16.73 6.17
N PHE A 39 -9.34 16.61 5.31
CA PHE A 39 -9.15 16.60 3.86
C PHE A 39 -8.44 17.88 3.42
N ASP A 40 -7.40 17.71 2.62
CA ASP A 40 -6.45 18.78 2.27
C ASP A 40 -5.70 19.41 3.46
N GLY A 41 -5.68 18.72 4.60
CA GLY A 41 -4.78 19.04 5.71
C GLY A 41 -3.31 18.81 5.33
N LYS A 42 -2.40 19.28 6.20
CA LYS A 42 -0.95 19.22 5.95
C LYS A 42 -0.46 17.82 5.58
N LYS A 43 -0.92 16.77 6.29
CA LYS A 43 -0.51 15.39 5.99
C LYS A 43 -0.96 14.96 4.60
N HIS A 44 -2.20 15.27 4.22
CA HIS A 44 -2.74 14.97 2.90
C HIS A 44 -1.96 15.70 1.80
N GLN A 45 -1.70 17.00 1.96
CA GLN A 45 -0.95 17.81 0.99
C GLN A 45 0.50 17.30 0.82
N VAL A 46 1.18 16.98 1.92
CA VAL A 46 2.55 16.44 1.90
C VAL A 46 2.57 15.07 1.20
N MET A 47 1.62 14.18 1.50
CA MET A 47 1.52 12.88 0.82
C MET A 47 1.24 13.03 -0.68
N GLN A 48 0.36 13.96 -1.09
CA GLN A 48 0.11 14.25 -2.50
C GLN A 48 1.37 14.78 -3.20
N ALA A 49 2.13 15.66 -2.55
CA ALA A 49 3.39 16.17 -3.08
C ALA A 49 4.43 15.06 -3.26
N LEU A 50 4.56 14.18 -2.26
CA LEU A 50 5.44 13.01 -2.31
C LEU A 50 5.01 12.02 -3.41
N GLN A 51 3.72 11.74 -3.54
CA GLN A 51 3.18 10.93 -4.62
C GLN A 51 3.51 11.54 -5.99
N LYS A 52 3.32 12.85 -6.19
CA LYS A 52 3.62 13.51 -7.46
C LYS A 52 5.11 13.46 -7.81
N ALA A 53 5.98 13.50 -6.80
CA ALA A 53 7.43 13.41 -6.98
C ALA A 53 7.89 11.98 -7.28
N LEU A 54 7.43 11.01 -6.49
CA LEU A 54 7.96 9.63 -6.45
C LEU A 54 7.10 8.61 -7.22
N GLY A 55 5.82 8.88 -7.39
CA GLY A 55 4.86 8.01 -8.08
C GLY A 55 5.02 7.93 -9.59
N LYS A 56 6.15 8.41 -10.13
CA LYS A 56 6.46 8.35 -11.56
C LYS A 56 6.93 6.94 -11.93
N PRO A 57 6.55 6.43 -13.11
CA PRO A 57 7.05 5.15 -13.59
C PRO A 57 8.57 5.14 -13.66
N GLY A 58 9.19 4.08 -13.14
CA GLY A 58 10.64 3.90 -13.13
C GLY A 58 11.37 4.40 -11.89
N THR A 59 10.69 5.10 -10.97
CA THR A 59 11.24 5.41 -9.64
C THR A 59 11.51 4.11 -8.88
N PRO A 60 12.69 3.91 -8.27
CA PRO A 60 12.94 2.73 -7.46
C PRO A 60 12.12 2.78 -6.16
N MET A 61 11.63 1.62 -5.73
CA MET A 61 10.85 1.50 -4.50
C MET A 61 11.64 1.95 -3.27
N GLN A 62 12.96 1.75 -3.30
CA GLN A 62 13.87 2.22 -2.25
C GLN A 62 13.76 3.73 -2.02
N ASP A 63 13.64 4.56 -3.07
CA ASP A 63 13.51 6.01 -2.93
C ASP A 63 12.20 6.38 -2.22
N ILE A 64 11.12 5.61 -2.44
CA ILE A 64 9.85 5.79 -1.72
C ILE A 64 10.03 5.44 -0.25
N VAL A 65 10.66 4.31 0.05
CA VAL A 65 10.89 3.88 1.44
C VAL A 65 11.85 4.84 2.16
N GLU A 66 12.84 5.38 1.48
CA GLU A 66 13.75 6.39 2.04
C GLU A 66 13.01 7.71 2.33
N ALA A 67 12.11 8.14 1.44
CA ALA A 67 11.39 9.40 1.59
C ALA A 67 10.15 9.30 2.50
N MET A 68 9.45 8.17 2.52
CA MET A 68 8.18 8.01 3.27
C MET A 68 8.33 7.09 4.48
N GLY A 69 9.47 6.43 4.63
CA GLY A 69 9.66 5.36 5.60
C GLY A 69 8.98 4.06 5.18
N LYS A 70 8.95 3.11 6.10
CA LYS A 70 8.32 1.80 5.89
C LYS A 70 6.83 1.98 5.54
N PRO A 71 6.29 1.29 4.53
CA PRO A 71 4.86 1.28 4.29
C PRO A 71 4.10 0.70 5.49
N ASP A 72 2.88 1.16 5.69
CA ASP A 72 2.00 0.65 6.74
C ASP A 72 1.53 -0.77 6.42
N ASP A 73 1.31 -1.05 5.12
CA ASP A 73 0.95 -2.38 4.63
C ASP A 73 1.62 -2.69 3.28
N LEU A 74 1.87 -3.97 3.05
CA LEU A 74 2.43 -4.51 1.80
C LEU A 74 1.48 -5.59 1.29
N ALA A 75 0.74 -5.27 0.23
CA ALA A 75 -0.14 -6.23 -0.42
C ALA A 75 0.52 -6.78 -1.69
N THR A 76 0.50 -8.09 -1.86
CA THR A 76 0.73 -8.73 -3.15
C THR A 76 -0.62 -9.03 -3.78
N ALA A 77 -0.71 -9.01 -5.11
CA ALA A 77 -1.97 -9.28 -5.80
C ALA A 77 -2.57 -10.67 -5.51
N GLU A 78 -1.82 -11.62 -4.94
CA GLU A 78 -2.36 -12.93 -4.48
C GLU A 78 -3.21 -12.85 -3.22
N SER A 79 -3.04 -11.78 -2.43
CA SER A 79 -3.72 -11.64 -1.14
C SER A 79 -5.12 -11.02 -1.25
N SER A 80 -5.56 -10.63 -2.46
CA SER A 80 -6.84 -9.93 -2.67
C SER A 80 -7.99 -10.84 -3.16
N ASP A 81 -7.72 -12.12 -3.46
CA ASP A 81 -8.72 -13.08 -3.99
C ASP A 81 -9.10 -14.21 -3.01
N GLN A 82 -8.61 -14.22 -1.77
CA GLN A 82 -8.89 -15.29 -0.79
C GLN A 82 -9.78 -14.89 0.40
N ASP A 83 -10.63 -13.85 0.27
CA ASP A 83 -11.59 -13.50 1.33
C ASP A 83 -13.04 -13.35 0.82
N ALA A 84 -13.40 -14.06 -0.25
CA ALA A 84 -14.76 -14.09 -0.80
C ALA A 84 -15.36 -15.51 -0.92
N ALA A 85 -14.74 -16.54 -0.33
CA ALA A 85 -15.29 -17.89 -0.34
C ALA A 85 -14.75 -18.78 0.81
N ASN A 86 -15.09 -18.48 2.07
CA ASN A 86 -15.29 -19.53 3.09
C ASN A 86 -15.92 -18.96 4.37
N THR A 87 -17.19 -18.57 4.25
CA THR A 87 -18.13 -18.74 5.36
C THR A 87 -18.84 -20.06 5.10
N ASP A 88 -18.81 -20.94 6.10
CA ASP A 88 -19.62 -22.15 6.23
C ASP A 88 -19.19 -23.36 5.38
N GLN A 89 -18.35 -24.24 5.94
CA GLN A 89 -18.81 -25.57 6.36
C GLN A 89 -17.67 -26.49 6.81
N SER A 90 -18.02 -27.24 7.85
CA SER A 90 -17.33 -28.37 8.45
C SER A 90 -16.70 -29.37 7.49
N ALA A 91 -15.73 -30.08 8.05
CA ALA A 91 -15.43 -31.49 7.79
C ALA A 91 -14.63 -31.85 6.54
N GLY A 92 -13.43 -32.37 6.81
CA GLY A 92 -13.13 -33.75 6.43
C GLY A 92 -12.52 -33.99 5.05
N VAL A 93 -11.24 -34.39 5.08
CA VAL A 93 -10.63 -35.51 4.34
C VAL A 93 -10.72 -35.52 2.79
N GLN A 94 -9.57 -35.79 2.17
CA GLN A 94 -9.29 -36.89 1.21
C GLN A 94 -8.62 -36.48 -0.12
N MET A 95 -7.44 -37.09 -0.27
CA MET A 95 -6.53 -37.18 -1.42
C MET A 95 -7.24 -37.54 -2.74
N MET A 96 -6.61 -37.21 -3.89
CA MET A 96 -6.21 -38.20 -4.93
C MET A 96 -5.36 -37.55 -6.06
N PRO A 97 -4.30 -38.22 -6.55
CA PRO A 97 -3.47 -37.78 -7.68
C PRO A 97 -3.94 -38.42 -9.01
N GLY A 98 -4.01 -37.65 -10.09
CA GLY A 98 -4.30 -38.15 -11.44
C GLY A 98 -3.39 -37.49 -12.49
N PRO A 99 -2.86 -38.23 -13.48
CA PRO A 99 -2.00 -37.66 -14.52
C PRO A 99 -2.83 -37.24 -15.75
N VAL A 100 -2.51 -36.11 -16.35
CA VAL A 100 -2.89 -35.77 -17.73
C VAL A 100 -1.66 -35.37 -18.54
N ILE A 101 -1.40 -36.15 -19.59
CA ILE A 101 -0.37 -35.93 -20.61
C ILE A 101 -0.95 -35.00 -21.68
N GLY A 102 -0.21 -33.93 -22.00
CA GLY A 102 -0.17 -33.35 -23.34
C GLY A 102 -1.15 -32.24 -23.67
N SER A 103 -0.73 -30.98 -23.50
CA SER A 103 -0.81 -29.98 -24.57
C SER A 103 0.20 -28.88 -24.31
N GLU A 104 1.06 -28.69 -25.30
CA GLU A 104 2.09 -27.68 -25.34
C GLU A 104 1.43 -26.30 -25.39
N SER A 105 1.63 -25.52 -24.34
CA SER A 105 1.61 -24.07 -24.42
C SER A 105 2.64 -23.60 -23.41
N GLY A 106 3.83 -23.30 -23.94
CA GLY A 106 4.84 -22.56 -23.20
C GLY A 106 4.24 -21.25 -22.71
N HIS A 107 3.91 -21.22 -21.43
CA HIS A 107 3.84 -20.01 -20.65
C HIS A 107 4.60 -20.33 -19.35
N ASP A 108 5.92 -20.41 -19.48
CA ASP A 108 6.78 -20.01 -18.37
C ASP A 108 6.61 -18.50 -18.23
N SER A 109 5.51 -18.13 -17.60
CA SER A 109 5.33 -16.83 -17.00
C SER A 109 5.08 -17.16 -15.55
N THR A 110 6.18 -17.32 -14.82
CA THR A 110 6.19 -16.94 -13.41
C THR A 110 5.58 -15.55 -13.39
N THR A 111 4.26 -15.47 -13.19
CA THR A 111 3.50 -14.24 -13.36
C THR A 111 3.89 -13.41 -12.17
N GLN A 112 4.92 -12.59 -12.34
CA GLN A 112 5.51 -11.75 -11.32
C GLN A 112 4.44 -10.74 -10.89
N LEU A 113 3.86 -10.97 -9.72
CA LEU A 113 2.73 -10.17 -9.26
C LEU A 113 3.21 -8.84 -8.73
N PRO A 114 2.49 -7.75 -9.07
CA PRO A 114 2.87 -6.43 -8.60
C PRO A 114 2.74 -6.35 -7.08
N ILE A 115 3.69 -5.64 -6.47
CA ILE A 115 3.69 -5.34 -5.04
C ILE A 115 3.07 -3.97 -4.84
N TYR A 116 2.20 -3.83 -3.85
CA TYR A 116 1.59 -2.57 -3.46
C TYR A 116 2.11 -2.15 -2.09
N ALA A 117 2.79 -1.01 -2.02
CA ALA A 117 3.07 -0.34 -0.75
C ALA A 117 1.98 0.64 -0.41
N ILE A 118 1.38 0.46 0.76
CA ILE A 118 0.26 1.22 1.25
C ILE A 118 0.72 2.11 2.40
N TYR A 119 0.36 3.39 2.32
CA TYR A 119 0.62 4.41 3.33
C TYR A 119 -0.71 5.00 3.80
N PHE A 120 -1.06 4.78 5.07
CA PHE A 120 -2.33 5.23 5.64
C PHE A 120 -2.32 6.73 5.93
N TRP A 121 -3.34 7.42 5.43
CA TRP A 121 -3.53 8.82 5.74
C TRP A 121 -4.29 8.98 7.08
N ARG A 122 -5.54 8.51 7.17
CA ARG A 122 -6.36 8.54 8.40
C ARG A 122 -6.99 7.18 8.72
N GLY A 123 -6.13 6.18 8.91
CA GLY A 123 -6.54 4.79 9.10
C GLY A 123 -6.67 4.04 7.77
N LYS A 124 -7.27 2.83 7.82
CA LYS A 124 -7.28 1.89 6.70
C LYS A 124 -8.22 2.26 5.53
N HIS A 125 -9.08 3.27 5.70
CA HIS A 125 -10.10 3.65 4.72
C HIS A 125 -9.60 4.65 3.67
N ASP A 126 -8.62 5.48 4.04
CA ASP A 126 -8.05 6.52 3.18
C ASP A 126 -6.53 6.36 3.14
N TYR A 127 -6.01 5.94 1.99
CA TYR A 127 -4.60 5.60 1.85
C TYR A 127 -4.03 5.89 0.47
N LEU A 128 -2.71 6.13 0.47
CA LEU A 128 -1.91 6.26 -0.73
C LEU A 128 -1.26 4.91 -1.03
N TRP A 129 -1.33 4.46 -2.27
CA TRP A 129 -0.67 3.23 -2.71
C TRP A 129 0.36 3.50 -3.81
N PHE A 130 1.46 2.76 -3.78
CA PHE A 130 2.45 2.67 -4.84
C PHE A 130 2.51 1.24 -5.35
N LYS A 131 2.27 1.07 -6.65
CA LYS A 131 2.39 -0.20 -7.35
C LYS A 131 3.79 -0.33 -7.91
N SER A 132 4.54 -1.32 -7.48
CA SER A 132 5.86 -1.65 -8.00
C SER A 132 5.87 -3.01 -8.71
N ASN A 133 6.80 -3.15 -9.65
CA ASN A 133 7.12 -4.42 -10.27
C ASN A 133 8.03 -5.23 -9.33
N SER A 134 7.71 -6.49 -9.06
CA SER A 134 8.50 -7.36 -8.18
C SER A 134 9.88 -7.72 -8.72
N GLU A 135 10.08 -7.70 -10.04
CA GLU A 135 11.36 -8.05 -10.68
C GLU A 135 12.31 -6.86 -10.75
N THR A 136 11.79 -5.68 -11.10
CA THR A 136 12.62 -4.49 -11.31
C THR A 136 12.65 -3.55 -10.10
N GLU A 137 11.84 -3.84 -9.08
CA GLU A 137 11.63 -3.02 -7.88
C GLU A 137 11.33 -1.54 -8.20
N LYS A 138 10.74 -1.29 -9.36
CA LYS A 138 10.40 0.04 -9.85
C LYS A 138 8.91 0.26 -9.80
N VAL A 139 8.54 1.50 -9.47
CA VAL A 139 7.18 1.99 -9.51
C VAL A 139 6.66 1.89 -10.93
N ILE A 140 5.47 1.31 -11.07
CA ILE A 140 4.70 1.27 -12.31
C ILE A 140 3.59 2.34 -12.24
N GLY A 141 3.05 2.59 -11.05
CA GLY A 141 2.04 3.63 -10.84
C GLY A 141 1.79 3.90 -9.36
N SER A 142 1.01 4.93 -9.08
CA SER A 142 0.55 5.30 -7.75
C SER A 142 -0.85 5.87 -7.81
N GLY A 143 -1.54 5.86 -6.68
CA GLY A 143 -2.87 6.44 -6.59
C GLY A 143 -3.38 6.52 -5.17
N TRP A 144 -4.58 7.09 -5.05
CA TRP A 144 -5.29 7.23 -3.79
C TRP A 144 -6.46 6.26 -3.76
N HIS A 145 -6.68 5.67 -2.60
CA HIS A 145 -7.93 5.03 -2.26
C HIS A 145 -8.60 5.90 -1.20
N CYS A 146 -9.77 6.43 -1.53
CA CYS A 146 -10.60 7.18 -0.60
C CYS A 146 -11.96 6.48 -0.55
N THR A 147 -12.30 5.91 0.60
CA THR A 147 -13.65 5.37 0.79
C THR A 147 -14.57 6.56 1.07
N LEU A 148 -15.50 6.84 0.15
CA LEU A 148 -16.57 7.82 0.40
C LEU A 148 -17.45 7.26 1.52
N GLU A 149 -17.50 7.93 2.67
CA GLU A 149 -18.55 7.74 3.69
C GLU A 149 -19.86 8.39 3.26
#